data_AF-A0AA36CB23-F1
#
_entry.id   AF-A0AA36CB23-F1
#
_cell.length_a   1.000
_cell.length_b   1.000
_cell.length_c   1.000
_cell.angle_alpha   90.00
_cell.angle_beta   90.00
_cell.angle_gamma   90.00
#
_symmetry.space_group_name_H-M   'P 1'
#
loop_
_entity.id
_entity.type
_entity.pdbx_description
1 polymer ?
#
loop_
_entity_poly.entity_id
_entity_poly.type
_entity_poly.pdbx_seq_one_letter_code
_entity_poly.pdbx_strand_id
1 'polypeptide(L)'
;MNRNTDNQRNGEPKEEPHIEYVVFQELSRMEGQSLTLRTVTVVPPLAMLLFSGTMRLKKATFDYFKIDAEHDVEELGSDEEQEAAIYPALSILELDDWFGAKGRRAHLRRVVQLRFRIMDYFLKVMEQPKLLYTRKYDNPKATVVKVFAQQRRAQQEEVKAKRVVQPESAA
;
A
#
# COMPACT_ATOMS: atom_id res chain seq x y z
N MET A 1 -4.47 59.09 -3.68
CA MET A 1 -4.76 58.88 -2.24
C MET A 1 -5.06 57.40 -2.04
N ASN A 2 -4.06 56.65 -1.58
CA ASN A 2 -4.16 55.24 -1.19
C ASN A 2 -4.71 55.13 0.23
N ARG A 3 -5.65 54.19 0.46
CA ARG A 3 -5.87 53.44 1.71
C ARG A 3 -6.35 52.04 1.26
N ASN A 4 -5.51 50.99 1.35
CA ASN A 4 -5.36 50.07 2.48
C ASN A 4 -6.72 49.61 3.06
N THR A 5 -7.04 48.34 3.29
CA THR A 5 -6.27 47.08 3.37
C THR A 5 -7.32 46.00 3.63
N ASP A 6 -7.57 45.08 2.69
CA ASP A 6 -8.25 43.83 3.02
C ASP A 6 -7.20 42.76 3.27
N ASN A 7 -7.03 42.51 4.57
CA ASN A 7 -6.34 41.41 5.22
C ASN A 7 -5.97 40.23 4.31
N GLN A 8 -4.69 40.18 3.92
CA GLN A 8 -4.02 38.92 3.66
C GLN A 8 -3.98 38.13 4.99
N ARG A 9 -4.99 37.28 5.18
CA ARG A 9 -4.89 36.17 6.11
C ARG A 9 -3.81 35.25 5.54
N ASN A 10 -2.58 35.41 6.01
CA ASN A 10 -1.49 34.45 5.83
C ASN A 10 -1.91 33.14 6.51
N GLY A 11 -2.71 32.35 5.81
CA GLY A 11 -2.84 30.93 6.08
C GLY A 11 -1.64 30.27 5.44
N GLU A 12 -0.77 29.68 6.24
CA GLU A 12 0.24 28.75 5.75
C GLU A 12 -0.43 27.80 4.73
N PRO A 13 0.21 27.52 3.57
CA PRO A 13 -0.34 26.56 2.63
C PRO A 13 -0.49 25.24 3.37
N LYS A 14 -1.75 24.87 3.67
CA LYS A 14 -2.07 23.55 4.21
C LYS A 14 -1.54 22.55 3.20
N GLU A 15 -0.52 21.80 3.58
CA GLU A 15 0.03 20.73 2.78
C GLU A 15 -1.12 19.80 2.38
N GLU A 16 -1.45 19.77 1.10
CA GLU A 16 -2.53 18.92 0.60
C GLU A 16 -2.14 17.46 0.81
N PRO A 17 -3.06 16.60 1.30
CA PRO A 17 -2.76 15.19 1.49
C PRO A 17 -2.42 14.56 0.14
N HIS A 18 -1.26 13.91 0.06
CA HIS A 18 -0.86 13.15 -1.11
C HIS A 18 -1.73 11.88 -1.21
N ILE A 19 -2.73 11.93 -2.08
CA ILE A 19 -3.64 10.80 -2.35
C ILE A 19 -3.13 10.06 -3.58
N GLU A 20 -2.59 8.86 -3.38
CA GLU A 20 -2.11 8.03 -4.50
C GLU A 20 -3.22 7.22 -5.16
N TYR A 21 -4.15 6.67 -4.37
CA TYR A 21 -5.18 5.78 -4.85
C TYR A 21 -6.51 6.04 -4.16
N VAL A 22 -7.58 5.93 -4.94
CA VAL A 22 -8.96 6.01 -4.48
C VAL A 22 -9.78 4.86 -5.04
N VAL A 23 -10.72 4.37 -4.24
CA VAL A 23 -11.82 3.54 -4.70
C VAL A 23 -13.09 4.36 -4.65
N PHE A 24 -13.91 4.24 -5.69
CA PHE A 24 -15.18 4.94 -5.79
C PHE A 24 -16.29 3.93 -6.08
N GLN A 25 -17.49 4.24 -5.61
CA GLN A 25 -18.66 3.39 -5.86
C GLN A 25 -19.31 3.73 -7.21
N GLU A 26 -19.35 5.01 -7.57
CA GLU A 26 -20.03 5.47 -8.77
C GLU A 26 -19.22 6.56 -9.48
N LEU A 27 -19.20 6.48 -10.81
CA LEU A 27 -18.61 7.49 -11.70
C LEU A 27 -19.72 8.03 -12.59
N SER A 28 -20.05 9.31 -12.43
CA SER A 28 -21.08 9.99 -13.20
C SER A 28 -20.48 11.05 -14.12
N ARG A 29 -20.95 11.09 -15.37
CA ARG A 29 -20.66 12.16 -16.31
C ARG A 29 -21.90 13.04 -16.42
N MET A 30 -21.80 14.30 -16.01
CA MET A 30 -22.87 15.25 -16.23
C MET A 30 -22.78 15.80 -17.66
N GLU A 31 -23.92 15.98 -18.34
CA GLU A 31 -23.94 16.50 -19.71
C GLU A 31 -23.24 17.87 -19.77
N GLY A 32 -22.29 18.02 -20.69
CA GLY A 32 -21.48 19.24 -20.85
C GLY A 32 -20.41 19.48 -19.78
N GLN A 33 -20.19 18.57 -18.83
CA GLN A 33 -19.26 18.76 -17.70
C GLN A 33 -18.22 17.63 -17.56
N SER A 34 -17.30 17.82 -16.60
CA SER A 34 -16.27 16.87 -16.19
C SER A 34 -16.85 15.62 -15.52
N LEU A 35 -16.02 14.56 -15.51
CA LEU A 35 -16.30 13.33 -14.77
C LEU A 35 -16.31 13.60 -13.26
N THR A 36 -17.32 13.06 -12.58
CA THR A 36 -17.51 13.22 -11.13
C THR A 36 -17.53 11.85 -10.45
N LEU A 37 -16.72 11.71 -9.40
CA LEU A 37 -16.67 10.50 -8.58
C LEU A 37 -17.61 10.68 -7.37
N ARG A 38 -18.45 9.67 -7.12
CA ARG A 38 -19.36 9.63 -5.97
C ARG A 38 -18.92 8.52 -5.02
N THR A 39 -19.02 8.81 -3.71
CA THR A 39 -18.59 7.92 -2.62
C THR A 39 -17.14 7.46 -2.79
N VAL A 40 -16.20 8.32 -2.41
CA VAL A 40 -14.76 8.09 -2.60
C VAL A 40 -14.11 7.70 -1.28
N THR A 41 -13.31 6.63 -1.30
CA THR A 41 -12.47 6.20 -0.18
C THR A 41 -11.01 6.21 -0.62
N VAL A 42 -10.17 6.92 0.13
CA VAL A 42 -8.71 6.86 -0.05
C VAL A 42 -8.22 5.48 0.38
N VAL A 43 -7.42 4.84 -0.46
CA VAL A 43 -6.85 3.51 -0.17
C VAL A 43 -5.33 3.55 -0.22
N PRO A 44 -4.66 2.86 0.72
CA PRO A 44 -3.21 2.77 0.67
C PRO A 44 -2.75 1.90 -0.52
N PRO A 45 -1.55 2.15 -1.07
CA PRO A 45 -0.98 1.34 -2.17
C PRO A 45 -0.90 -0.15 -1.83
N LEU A 46 -0.65 -0.46 -0.56
CA LEU A 46 -0.60 -1.84 -0.08
C LEU A 46 -1.96 -2.56 -0.14
N ALA A 47 -3.07 -1.84 0.04
CA ALA A 47 -4.41 -2.40 -0.16
C ALA A 47 -4.67 -2.68 -1.64
N MET A 48 -4.25 -1.77 -2.51
CA MET A 48 -4.29 -2.01 -3.96
C MET A 48 -3.48 -3.27 -4.30
N LEU A 49 -2.26 -3.39 -3.81
CA LEU A 49 -1.40 -4.53 -4.12
C LEU A 49 -1.97 -5.87 -3.68
N LEU A 50 -2.65 -5.92 -2.52
CA LEU A 50 -3.23 -7.14 -1.96
C LEU A 50 -4.59 -7.52 -2.56
N PHE A 51 -5.41 -6.55 -2.98
CA PHE A 51 -6.82 -6.80 -3.31
C PHE A 51 -7.25 -6.35 -4.71
N SER A 52 -6.44 -5.60 -5.45
CA SER A 52 -6.83 -5.11 -6.77
C SER A 52 -6.58 -6.13 -7.89
N GLY A 53 -7.58 -6.28 -8.77
CA GLY A 53 -7.45 -6.85 -10.11
C GLY A 53 -6.81 -8.25 -10.22
N THR A 54 -6.44 -8.62 -11.45
CA THR A 54 -5.64 -9.80 -11.73
C THR A 54 -4.16 -9.48 -11.56
N MET A 55 -3.38 -10.36 -10.95
CA MET A 55 -1.93 -10.20 -10.91
C MET A 55 -1.32 -10.84 -12.16
N ARG A 56 -0.79 -10.03 -13.08
CA ARG A 56 -0.13 -10.53 -14.29
C ARG A 56 1.38 -10.47 -14.09
N LEU A 57 1.91 -11.47 -13.41
CA LEU A 57 3.37 -11.60 -13.28
C LEU A 57 3.93 -12.37 -14.47
N LYS A 58 4.96 -11.81 -15.11
CA LYS A 58 5.75 -12.54 -16.10
C LYS A 58 6.54 -13.65 -15.39
N LYS A 59 6.83 -14.75 -16.09
CA LYS A 59 7.66 -15.84 -15.53
C LYS A 59 8.99 -15.34 -14.97
N ALA A 60 9.66 -14.44 -15.69
CA ALA A 60 10.89 -13.80 -15.23
C ALA A 60 10.73 -13.08 -13.87
N THR A 61 9.57 -12.49 -13.61
CA THR A 61 9.25 -11.86 -12.33
C THR A 61 9.10 -12.92 -11.22
N PHE A 62 8.43 -14.03 -11.51
CA PHE A 62 8.34 -15.16 -10.59
C PHE A 62 9.73 -15.69 -10.19
N ASP A 63 10.59 -15.91 -11.18
CA ASP A 63 11.93 -16.45 -10.98
C ASP A 63 12.83 -15.45 -10.21
N TYR A 64 12.79 -14.16 -10.56
CA TYR A 64 13.58 -13.11 -9.90
C TYR A 64 13.20 -12.92 -8.43
N PHE A 65 11.90 -12.95 -8.14
CA PHE A 65 11.40 -12.82 -6.77
C PHE A 65 11.38 -14.15 -6.02
N LYS A 66 11.67 -15.30 -6.64
CA LYS A 66 11.61 -16.65 -6.01
C LYS A 66 10.32 -16.84 -5.20
N ILE A 67 9.18 -16.55 -5.81
CA ILE A 67 7.88 -16.53 -5.13
C ILE A 67 7.47 -17.93 -4.63
N ASP A 68 7.92 -18.96 -5.35
CA ASP A 68 7.67 -20.39 -5.15
C ASP A 68 8.56 -21.06 -4.10
N ALA A 69 9.60 -20.38 -3.60
CA ALA A 69 10.42 -20.92 -2.53
C ALA A 69 9.55 -21.25 -1.32
N GLU A 70 9.64 -22.50 -0.85
CA GLU A 70 8.86 -23.03 0.27
C GLU A 70 8.99 -22.15 1.52
N HIS A 71 7.97 -22.20 2.37
CA HIS A 71 7.69 -21.28 3.48
C HIS A 71 8.74 -21.31 4.62
N ASP A 72 10.02 -21.10 4.34
CA ASP A 72 10.99 -20.74 5.37
C ASP A 72 10.83 -19.27 5.72
N VAL A 73 9.74 -19.02 6.45
CA VAL A 73 9.47 -17.75 7.13
C VAL A 73 10.53 -17.50 8.22
N GLU A 74 11.31 -18.52 8.59
CA GLU A 74 12.28 -18.50 9.69
C GLU A 74 13.75 -18.36 9.26
N GLU A 75 14.13 -18.70 8.02
CA GLU A 75 15.56 -18.83 7.65
C GLU A 75 16.15 -17.69 6.81
N LEU A 76 15.34 -16.72 6.36
CA LEU A 76 15.79 -15.69 5.40
C LEU A 76 16.28 -14.38 6.06
N GLY A 77 16.52 -14.39 7.37
CA GLY A 77 17.04 -13.24 8.12
C GLY A 77 18.57 -13.12 8.11
N SER A 78 19.33 -14.14 7.71
CA SER A 78 20.80 -14.10 7.86
C SER A 78 21.53 -13.64 6.61
N ASP A 79 21.17 -14.12 5.42
CA ASP A 79 22.08 -14.02 4.27
C ASP A 79 21.68 -12.91 3.29
N GLU A 80 20.39 -12.80 2.92
CA GLU A 80 19.90 -11.73 2.02
C GLU A 80 19.87 -10.34 2.72
N GLU A 81 19.71 -10.31 4.05
CA GLU A 81 19.74 -9.07 4.83
C GLU A 81 21.16 -8.49 4.97
N GLN A 82 22.21 -9.33 4.97
CA GLN A 82 23.61 -8.89 5.03
C GLN A 82 24.08 -8.27 3.71
N GLU A 83 23.66 -8.80 2.56
CA GLU A 83 24.04 -8.24 1.25
C GLU A 83 23.27 -6.95 0.92
N ALA A 84 21.99 -6.87 1.33
CA ALA A 84 21.16 -5.66 1.18
C ALA A 84 21.57 -4.50 2.12
N ALA A 85 22.38 -4.76 3.14
CA ALA A 85 22.92 -3.74 4.04
C ALA A 85 24.02 -2.89 3.38
N ILE A 86 24.65 -3.39 2.31
CA ILE A 86 25.78 -2.73 1.64
C ILE A 86 25.29 -1.77 0.55
N TYR A 87 24.25 -2.14 -0.20
CA TYR A 87 23.52 -1.25 -1.10
C TYR A 87 22.02 -1.62 -1.09
N PRO A 88 21.11 -0.73 -0.65
CA PRO A 88 19.69 -1.00 -0.73
C PRO A 88 19.21 -0.90 -2.18
N ALA A 89 19.44 -1.96 -2.97
CA ALA A 89 18.91 -2.08 -4.31
C ALA A 89 17.38 -2.20 -4.21
N LEU A 90 16.69 -1.09 -4.47
CA LEU A 90 15.24 -1.06 -4.57
C LEU A 90 14.83 -1.76 -5.86
N SER A 91 13.97 -2.78 -5.74
CA SER A 91 13.36 -3.46 -6.88
C SER A 91 12.03 -2.80 -7.21
N ILE A 92 11.59 -2.94 -8.46
CA ILE A 92 10.26 -2.54 -8.92
C ILE A 92 9.49 -3.82 -9.24
N LEU A 93 8.30 -3.93 -8.67
CA LEU A 93 7.35 -5.00 -8.93
C LEU A 93 6.16 -4.41 -9.70
N GLU A 94 6.08 -4.69 -10.99
CA GLU A 94 4.94 -4.35 -11.83
C GLU A 94 3.90 -5.47 -11.73
N LEU A 95 2.66 -5.13 -11.38
CA LEU A 95 1.56 -6.10 -11.27
C LEU A 95 0.58 -6.00 -12.44
N ASP A 96 0.48 -4.80 -13.00
CA ASP A 96 -0.34 -4.44 -14.15
C ASP A 96 0.28 -3.21 -14.85
N ASP A 97 -0.19 -2.87 -16.04
CA ASP A 97 0.40 -1.80 -16.88
C ASP A 97 0.39 -0.42 -16.20
N TRP A 98 -0.55 -0.21 -15.27
CA TRP A 98 -0.75 1.06 -14.56
C TRP A 98 -0.38 1.00 -13.09
N PHE A 99 0.01 -0.18 -12.56
CA PHE A 99 0.24 -0.38 -11.13
C PHE A 99 1.50 -1.18 -10.84
N GLY A 100 2.42 -0.55 -10.12
CA GLY A 100 3.64 -1.17 -9.62
C GLY A 100 4.06 -0.62 -8.27
N ALA A 101 4.90 -1.38 -7.57
CA ALA A 101 5.43 -1.02 -6.26
C ALA A 101 6.95 -1.05 -6.28
N LYS A 102 7.58 -0.01 -5.71
CA LYS A 102 9.02 0.05 -5.49
C LYS A 102 9.33 -0.29 -4.03
N GLY A 103 10.30 -1.16 -3.80
CA GLY A 103 10.65 -1.57 -2.45
C GLY A 103 11.79 -2.57 -2.37
N ARG A 104 12.12 -2.98 -1.15
CA ARG A 104 13.09 -4.07 -0.95
C ARG A 104 12.54 -5.35 -1.54
N ARG A 105 13.38 -6.09 -2.27
CA ARG A 105 13.00 -7.35 -2.93
C ARG A 105 12.31 -8.33 -1.97
N ALA A 106 12.87 -8.52 -0.77
CA ALA A 106 12.32 -9.39 0.26
C ALA A 106 10.91 -8.96 0.71
N HIS A 107 10.65 -7.66 0.83
CA HIS A 107 9.31 -7.16 1.19
C HIS A 107 8.33 -7.39 0.04
N LEU A 108 8.70 -7.02 -1.19
CA LEU A 108 7.87 -7.22 -2.37
C LEU A 108 7.50 -8.71 -2.56
N ARG A 109 8.47 -9.61 -2.41
CA ARG A 109 8.25 -11.07 -2.38
C ARG A 109 7.20 -11.48 -1.35
N ARG A 110 7.37 -11.06 -0.08
CA ARG A 110 6.44 -11.39 1.01
C ARG A 110 5.02 -10.88 0.75
N VAL A 111 4.87 -9.69 0.18
CA VAL A 111 3.53 -9.14 -0.10
C VAL A 111 2.85 -9.92 -1.25
N VAL A 112 3.60 -10.31 -2.27
CA VAL A 112 3.06 -11.18 -3.34
C VAL A 112 2.65 -12.54 -2.81
N GLN A 113 3.48 -13.18 -1.98
CA GLN A 113 3.15 -14.45 -1.32
C GLN A 113 1.90 -14.32 -0.42
N LEU A 114 1.78 -13.21 0.31
CA LEU A 114 0.59 -12.92 1.12
C LEU A 114 -0.66 -12.83 0.24
N ARG A 115 -0.58 -12.18 -0.93
CA ARG A 115 -1.70 -12.11 -1.87
C ARG A 115 -2.10 -13.49 -2.37
N PHE A 116 -1.16 -14.35 -2.75
CA PHE A 116 -1.48 -15.73 -3.13
C PHE A 116 -2.14 -16.51 -2.00
N ARG A 117 -1.66 -16.38 -0.76
CA ARG A 117 -2.29 -17.00 0.42
C ARG A 117 -3.71 -16.50 0.69
N ILE A 118 -3.98 -15.21 0.47
CA ILE A 118 -5.33 -14.64 0.55
C ILE A 118 -6.24 -15.25 -0.53
N MET A 119 -5.77 -15.36 -1.77
CA MET A 119 -6.55 -15.93 -2.87
C MET A 119 -6.86 -17.42 -2.62
N ASP A 120 -5.85 -18.21 -2.23
CA ASP A 120 -6.02 -19.62 -1.85
C ASP A 120 -7.01 -19.77 -0.69
N TYR A 121 -6.90 -18.92 0.34
CA TYR A 121 -7.86 -18.90 1.45
C TYR A 121 -9.30 -18.64 0.97
N PHE A 122 -9.52 -17.67 0.07
CA PHE A 122 -10.86 -17.40 -0.47
C PHE A 122 -11.41 -18.58 -1.27
N LEU A 123 -10.60 -19.20 -2.13
CA LEU A 123 -11.02 -20.38 -2.90
C LEU A 123 -11.47 -21.50 -1.96
N LYS A 124 -10.66 -21.81 -0.94
CA LYS A 124 -10.99 -22.85 0.04
C LYS A 124 -12.21 -22.54 0.88
N VAL A 125 -12.42 -21.27 1.26
CA VAL A 125 -13.64 -20.85 1.96
C VAL A 125 -14.87 -20.99 1.06
N MET A 126 -14.75 -20.70 -0.23
CA MET A 126 -15.86 -20.90 -1.17
C MET A 126 -16.22 -22.39 -1.32
N GLU A 127 -15.22 -23.27 -1.32
CA GLU A 127 -15.43 -24.73 -1.32
C GLU A 127 -16.00 -25.24 0.03
N GLN A 128 -15.50 -24.70 1.15
CA GLN A 128 -15.85 -25.12 2.50
C GLN A 128 -16.07 -23.92 3.43
N PRO A 129 -17.28 -23.33 3.44
CA PRO A 129 -17.57 -22.12 4.22
C PRO A 129 -17.32 -22.23 5.72
N LYS A 130 -17.36 -23.46 6.27
CA LYS A 130 -17.06 -23.75 7.68
C LYS A 130 -15.64 -23.33 8.09
N LEU A 131 -14.70 -23.23 7.14
CA LEU A 131 -13.33 -22.76 7.39
C LEU A 131 -13.28 -21.31 7.92
N LEU A 132 -14.32 -20.50 7.72
CA LEU A 132 -14.41 -19.16 8.29
C LEU A 132 -14.33 -19.14 9.83
N TYR A 133 -14.78 -20.20 10.48
CA TYR A 133 -14.92 -20.29 11.93
C TYR A 133 -13.83 -21.16 12.59
N THR A 134 -12.99 -21.82 11.80
CA THR A 134 -11.98 -22.77 12.30
C THR A 134 -10.69 -22.05 12.66
N ARG A 135 -10.29 -22.08 13.96
CA ARG A 135 -9.03 -21.48 14.45
C ARG A 135 -7.76 -22.22 14.00
N LYS A 136 -7.87 -23.48 13.59
CA LYS A 136 -6.72 -24.34 13.24
C LYS A 136 -6.20 -24.13 11.81
N TYR A 137 -6.93 -23.41 10.97
CA TYR A 137 -6.55 -23.21 9.58
C TYR A 137 -5.61 -21.99 9.46
N ASP A 138 -4.55 -22.13 8.66
CA ASP A 138 -3.60 -21.06 8.38
C ASP A 138 -4.33 -19.89 7.70
N ASN A 139 -4.68 -18.89 8.50
CA ASN A 139 -5.62 -17.85 8.13
C ASN A 139 -4.86 -16.53 7.90
N PRO A 140 -4.77 -16.02 6.65
CA PRO A 140 -4.01 -14.82 6.36
C PRO A 140 -4.63 -13.54 6.98
N LYS A 141 -5.88 -13.59 7.49
CA LYS A 141 -6.56 -12.43 8.11
C LYS A 141 -5.71 -11.77 9.19
N ALA A 142 -5.09 -12.54 10.08
CA ALA A 142 -4.31 -11.98 11.18
C ALA A 142 -3.08 -11.22 10.65
N THR A 143 -2.39 -11.77 9.65
CA THR A 143 -1.25 -11.13 8.98
C THR A 143 -1.67 -9.84 8.28
N VAL A 144 -2.77 -9.89 7.52
CA VAL A 144 -3.34 -8.71 6.83
C VAL A 144 -3.66 -7.59 7.81
N VAL A 145 -4.34 -7.89 8.92
CA VAL A 145 -4.68 -6.91 9.95
C VAL A 145 -3.42 -6.29 10.56
N LYS A 146 -2.41 -7.11 10.89
CA LYS A 146 -1.14 -6.62 11.44
C LYS A 146 -0.42 -5.69 10.46
N VAL A 147 -0.36 -6.07 9.19
CA VAL A 147 0.29 -5.27 8.13
C VAL A 147 -0.39 -3.90 7.96
N PHE A 148 -1.72 -3.85 7.90
CA PHE A 148 -2.41 -2.56 7.80
C PHE A 148 -2.33 -1.72 9.09
N ALA A 149 -2.29 -2.36 10.26
CA ALA A 149 -2.08 -1.65 11.52
C ALA A 149 -0.68 -1.00 11.57
N GLN A 150 0.35 -1.71 11.10
CA GLN A 150 1.71 -1.17 10.97
C GLN A 150 1.77 -0.03 9.96
N GLN A 151 1.14 -0.18 8.79
CA GLN A 151 1.09 0.89 7.79
C GLN A 151 0.44 2.17 8.34
N ARG A 152 -0.67 2.04 9.07
CA ARG A 152 -1.34 3.18 9.69
C ARG A 152 -0.45 3.89 10.71
N ARG A 153 0.31 3.14 11.51
CA ARG A 153 1.25 3.70 12.49
C ARG A 153 2.38 4.47 11.78
N ALA A 154 2.99 3.88 10.76
CA ALA A 154 4.05 4.52 9.98
C ALA A 154 3.58 5.84 9.35
N GLN A 155 2.37 5.87 8.77
CA GLN A 155 1.79 7.10 8.21
C GLN A 155 1.54 8.17 9.29
N GLN A 156 1.10 7.78 10.49
CA GLN A 156 0.92 8.73 11.59
C GLN A 156 2.24 9.29 12.11
N GLU A 157 3.30 8.48 12.15
CA GLU A 157 4.64 8.90 12.54
C GLU A 157 5.25 9.86 11.51
N GLU A 158 5.09 9.60 10.22
CA GLU A 158 5.56 10.49 9.15
C GLU A 158 4.87 11.86 9.21
N VAL A 159 3.55 11.90 9.44
CA VAL A 159 2.79 13.15 9.62
C VAL A 159 3.27 13.92 10.86
N LYS A 160 3.61 13.23 11.95
CA LYS A 160 4.19 13.87 13.14
C LYS A 160 5.59 14.41 12.85
N ALA A 161 6.44 13.64 12.16
CA ALA A 161 7.80 14.04 11.84
C ALA A 161 7.84 15.27 10.92
N LYS A 162 7.00 15.34 9.88
CA LYS A 162 6.89 16.52 9.00
C LYS A 162 6.45 17.78 9.76
N ARG A 163 5.57 17.64 10.77
CA ARG A 163 5.18 18.74 11.66
C ARG A 163 6.30 19.21 12.59
N VAL A 164 7.24 18.34 12.95
CA VAL A 164 8.37 18.67 13.84
C VAL A 164 9.55 19.28 13.06
N VAL A 165 9.72 18.91 11.79
CA VAL A 165 10.83 19.37 10.94
C VAL A 165 10.57 20.74 10.29
N GLN A 166 9.35 21.27 10.32
CA GLN A 166 9.09 22.71 10.09
C GLN A 166 9.27 23.44 11.42
N PRO A 167 10.45 24.02 11.75
CA PRO A 167 10.58 24.76 12.99
C PRO A 167 9.93 26.14 12.82
N GLU A 168 9.36 26.64 13.91
CA GLU A 168 8.98 28.04 14.10
C GLU A 168 10.17 28.96 13.77
N SER A 169 10.27 29.39 12.52
CA SER A 169 11.22 30.38 12.03
C SER A 169 10.44 31.60 11.57
N ALA A 170 9.75 32.25 12.50
CA ALA A 170 9.33 33.64 12.41
C ALA A 170 8.84 34.11 13.79
N ALA A 171 9.78 34.56 14.61
CA ALA A 171 9.51 35.53 15.68
C ALA A 171 10.17 36.85 15.29
#